data_AF-A0A6J1II87-F1
#
_entry.id   AF-A0A6J1II87-F1
#
_cell.length_a   1.000
_cell.length_b   1.000
_cell.length_c   1.000
_cell.angle_alpha   90.00
_cell.angle_beta   90.00
_cell.angle_gamma   90.00
#
_symmetry.space_group_name_H-M   'P 1'
#
loop_
_entity.id
_entity.type
_entity.pdbx_description
1 polymer ?
#
loop_
_entity_poly.entity_id
_entity_poly.type
_entity_poly.pdbx_seq_one_letter_code
_entity_poly.pdbx_strand_id
1 'polypeptide(L)'
;MGADTALAMFCGLIHKIKPYLAMISLQFGYAGMYIVTMLCFKKGMNHYVLAVYRHVVATVVIAPFAFVLERKIRPKMTFPIFARILALGFLEPVLDQNLYYVGLKLTSATFTSVTINILPAVTFIMALIFRLERVNFKKVRSIAKVVGTLVTIGGAMVMTLYKGPIVDIFHGQGRHAAHQSSGSESSDQHWVLGTLMLLGSIVGWSGFFILQSFTLKKYPAELSLTALICVAGTVEGSIVTLIMERDLSVWVIGWDSRLLAAVYTGVICSGLAYYIQGVVIRERGPVFVTSFTPLCMIITAILGSIVLAEQIHLGSIIGAIFIVMGLYLVVWGKAKDHINKPTNQKSGAATELPITAEPETTTTAVAAERCSSKAPPA
;
A
#
# COMPACT_ATOMS: atom_id res chain seq x y z
N MET A 1 2.60 -41.37 -3.27
CA MET A 1 2.75 -40.31 -4.29
C MET A 1 1.52 -39.39 -4.46
N GLY A 2 0.38 -39.62 -3.81
CA GLY A 2 -0.82 -38.77 -3.98
C GLY A 2 -0.90 -37.56 -3.04
N ALA A 3 -0.81 -37.80 -1.72
CA ALA A 3 -1.09 -36.79 -0.70
C ALA A 3 -0.09 -35.62 -0.68
N ASP A 4 1.21 -35.91 -0.70
CA ASP A 4 2.27 -34.87 -0.61
C ASP A 4 2.23 -33.93 -1.82
N THR A 5 1.92 -34.47 -3.00
CA THR A 5 1.79 -33.72 -4.26
C THR A 5 0.55 -32.82 -4.24
N ALA A 6 -0.57 -33.31 -3.70
CA ALA A 6 -1.78 -32.51 -3.50
C ALA A 6 -1.56 -31.39 -2.45
N LEU A 7 -0.90 -31.70 -1.33
CA LEU A 7 -0.55 -30.73 -0.29
C LEU A 7 0.41 -29.66 -0.81
N ALA A 8 1.43 -30.04 -1.58
CA ALA A 8 2.35 -29.10 -2.23
C ALA A 8 1.63 -28.20 -3.25
N MET A 9 0.71 -28.74 -4.06
CA MET A 9 -0.12 -27.94 -4.96
C MET A 9 -1.04 -26.98 -4.20
N PHE A 10 -1.66 -27.43 -3.11
CA PHE A 10 -2.54 -26.61 -2.26
C PHE A 10 -1.78 -25.48 -1.55
N CYS A 11 -0.62 -25.77 -0.94
CA CYS A 11 0.27 -24.75 -0.38
C CYS A 11 0.74 -23.76 -1.45
N GLY A 12 1.11 -24.25 -2.65
CA GLY A 12 1.48 -23.40 -3.79
C GLY A 12 0.34 -22.52 -4.30
N LEU A 13 -0.91 -22.98 -4.21
CA LEU A 13 -2.11 -22.21 -4.53
C LEU A 13 -2.38 -21.13 -3.48
N ILE A 14 -2.35 -21.48 -2.18
CA ILE A 14 -2.47 -20.53 -1.07
C ILE A 14 -1.42 -19.42 -1.19
N HIS A 15 -0.17 -19.77 -1.45
CA HIS A 15 0.91 -18.78 -1.58
C HIS A 15 0.70 -17.83 -2.77
N LYS A 16 0.10 -18.31 -3.88
CA LYS A 16 -0.28 -17.46 -5.01
C LYS A 16 -1.46 -16.54 -4.67
N ILE A 17 -2.46 -17.03 -3.97
CA ILE A 17 -3.73 -16.33 -3.67
C ILE A 17 -3.59 -15.35 -2.49
N LYS A 18 -2.72 -15.62 -1.51
CA LYS A 18 -2.52 -14.82 -0.29
C LYS A 18 -2.44 -13.30 -0.53
N PRO A 19 -1.69 -12.75 -1.51
CA PRO A 19 -1.61 -11.31 -1.72
C PRO A 19 -2.94 -10.69 -2.18
N TYR A 20 -3.76 -11.45 -2.92
CA TYR A 20 -5.06 -11.00 -3.40
C TYR A 20 -6.06 -10.91 -2.24
N LEU A 21 -6.15 -11.96 -1.42
CA LEU A 21 -7.00 -11.97 -0.24
C LEU A 21 -6.57 -10.88 0.75
N ALA A 22 -5.27 -10.75 1.02
CA ALA A 22 -4.75 -9.72 1.91
C ALA A 22 -5.11 -8.29 1.43
N MET A 23 -4.99 -8.01 0.13
CA MET A 23 -5.41 -6.72 -0.42
C MET A 23 -6.92 -6.52 -0.34
N ILE A 24 -7.75 -7.53 -0.66
CA ILE A 24 -9.21 -7.45 -0.58
C ILE A 24 -9.66 -7.20 0.87
N SER A 25 -9.16 -7.98 1.83
CA SER A 25 -9.43 -7.78 3.27
C SER A 25 -9.02 -6.39 3.75
N LEU A 26 -7.92 -5.85 3.23
CA LEU A 26 -7.50 -4.48 3.55
C LEU A 26 -8.48 -3.43 3.00
N GLN A 27 -9.06 -3.62 1.81
CA GLN A 27 -10.10 -2.70 1.30
C GLN A 27 -11.39 -2.76 2.14
N PHE A 28 -11.77 -3.92 2.70
CA PHE A 28 -12.85 -3.98 3.69
C PHE A 28 -12.53 -3.17 4.96
N GLY A 29 -11.27 -3.24 5.43
CA GLY A 29 -10.79 -2.42 6.55
C GLY A 29 -10.81 -0.92 6.27
N TYR A 30 -10.46 -0.50 5.05
CA TYR A 30 -10.57 0.90 4.64
C TYR A 30 -12.04 1.34 4.45
N ALA A 31 -12.93 0.49 3.94
CA ALA A 31 -14.35 0.82 3.79
C ALA A 31 -15.04 1.04 5.15
N GLY A 32 -14.64 0.32 6.21
CA GLY A 32 -15.12 0.59 7.57
C GLY A 32 -14.68 1.95 8.12
N MET A 33 -13.55 2.51 7.64
CA MET A 33 -13.11 3.87 7.98
C MET A 33 -14.14 4.92 7.57
N TYR A 34 -14.81 4.75 6.42
CA TYR A 34 -15.85 5.67 5.96
C TYR A 34 -16.98 5.83 7.00
N ILE A 35 -17.52 4.71 7.49
CA ILE A 35 -18.59 4.68 8.51
C ILE A 35 -18.09 5.33 9.81
N VAL A 36 -16.91 4.91 10.28
CA VAL A 36 -16.31 5.40 11.54
C VAL A 36 -16.04 6.91 11.49
N THR A 37 -15.54 7.43 10.37
CA THR A 37 -15.28 8.85 10.15
C THR A 37 -16.58 9.65 10.04
N MET A 38 -17.61 9.14 9.34
CA MET A 38 -18.97 9.72 9.30
C MET A 38 -19.55 9.94 10.70
N LEU A 39 -19.41 8.95 11.59
CA LEU A 39 -19.94 9.01 12.95
C LEU A 39 -19.17 9.99 13.86
N CYS A 40 -17.89 10.25 13.58
CA CYS A 40 -17.04 11.04 14.46
C CYS A 40 -16.88 12.51 14.06
N PHE A 41 -16.91 12.84 12.76
CA PHE A 41 -16.97 14.25 12.34
C PHE A 41 -18.31 14.90 12.70
N LYS A 42 -19.42 14.14 12.75
CA LYS A 42 -20.70 14.60 13.33
C LYS A 42 -20.61 14.98 14.81
N LYS A 43 -19.53 14.62 15.52
CA LYS A 43 -19.26 15.00 16.92
C LYS A 43 -18.09 15.98 17.07
N GLY A 44 -17.71 16.69 16.00
CA GLY A 44 -16.75 17.80 16.07
C GLY A 44 -15.28 17.40 16.34
N MET A 45 -14.91 16.14 16.15
CA MET A 45 -13.53 15.69 16.39
C MET A 45 -12.56 16.30 15.36
N ASN A 46 -11.43 16.83 15.84
CA ASN A 46 -10.41 17.40 14.95
C ASN A 46 -9.63 16.30 14.20
N HIS A 47 -9.55 16.44 12.88
CA HIS A 47 -8.81 15.55 11.99
C HIS A 47 -7.30 15.48 12.26
N TYR A 48 -6.63 16.59 12.60
CA TYR A 48 -5.20 16.61 12.93
C TYR A 48 -4.91 15.69 14.12
N VAL A 49 -5.72 15.83 15.18
CA VAL A 49 -5.66 15.02 16.39
C VAL A 49 -5.97 13.54 16.09
N LEU A 50 -7.01 13.26 15.30
CA LEU A 50 -7.31 11.88 14.87
C LEU A 50 -6.11 11.23 14.17
N ALA A 51 -5.45 11.95 13.25
CA ALA A 51 -4.28 11.44 12.54
C ALA A 51 -3.16 11.06 13.52
N VAL A 52 -2.84 11.92 14.50
CA VAL A 52 -1.83 11.60 15.53
C VAL A 52 -2.24 10.37 16.35
N TYR A 53 -3.44 10.36 16.93
CA TYR A 53 -3.88 9.26 17.81
C TYR A 53 -4.00 7.92 17.07
N ARG A 54 -4.39 7.93 15.79
CA ARG A 54 -4.34 6.76 14.90
C ARG A 54 -2.94 6.14 14.86
N HIS A 55 -1.89 6.95 14.73
CA HIS A 55 -0.51 6.46 14.69
C HIS A 55 0.06 6.10 16.07
N VAL A 56 -0.40 6.75 17.15
CA VAL A 56 -0.12 6.33 18.54
C VAL A 56 -0.64 4.91 18.76
N VAL A 57 -1.92 4.65 18.46
CA VAL A 57 -2.51 3.32 18.60
C VAL A 57 -1.78 2.29 17.73
N ALA A 58 -1.53 2.62 16.46
CA ALA A 58 -0.80 1.73 15.55
C ALA A 58 0.59 1.35 16.10
N THR A 59 1.30 2.32 16.69
CA THR A 59 2.59 2.10 17.34
C THR A 59 2.47 1.17 18.54
N VAL A 60 1.56 1.48 19.49
CA VAL A 60 1.33 0.68 20.71
C VAL A 60 0.97 -0.76 20.37
N VAL A 61 0.18 -0.97 19.32
CA VAL A 61 -0.27 -2.31 18.90
C VAL A 61 0.81 -3.07 18.12
N ILE A 62 1.50 -2.45 17.16
CA ILE A 62 2.46 -3.15 16.28
C ILE A 62 3.86 -3.30 16.89
N ALA A 63 4.33 -2.31 17.68
CA ALA A 63 5.70 -2.33 18.21
C ALA A 63 6.05 -3.57 19.06
N PRO A 64 5.15 -4.12 19.91
CA PRO A 64 5.42 -5.36 20.64
C PRO A 64 5.63 -6.56 19.71
N PHE A 65 4.78 -6.75 18.70
CA PHE A 65 4.94 -7.84 17.72
C PHE A 65 6.22 -7.65 16.90
N ALA A 66 6.51 -6.43 16.47
CA ALA A 66 7.76 -6.11 15.79
C ALA A 66 9.00 -6.44 16.64
N PHE A 67 8.95 -6.15 17.94
CA PHE A 67 10.05 -6.45 18.86
C PHE A 67 10.21 -7.96 19.10
N VAL A 68 9.13 -8.70 19.30
CA VAL A 68 9.20 -10.15 19.57
C VAL A 68 9.55 -10.96 18.32
N LEU A 69 8.88 -10.69 17.20
CA LEU A 69 8.96 -11.49 15.98
C LEU A 69 10.19 -11.14 15.12
N GLU A 70 10.56 -9.86 15.03
CA GLU A 70 11.58 -9.40 14.08
C GLU A 70 12.92 -9.02 14.71
N ARG A 71 13.09 -9.08 16.05
CA ARG A 71 14.36 -8.72 16.73
C ARG A 71 15.63 -9.33 16.12
N LYS A 72 15.55 -10.53 15.55
CA LYS A 72 16.70 -11.24 14.94
C LYS A 72 16.96 -10.88 13.46
N ILE A 73 16.00 -10.25 12.77
CA ILE A 73 16.11 -9.96 11.32
C ILE A 73 16.30 -8.46 11.01
N ARG A 74 16.10 -7.58 12.00
CA ARG A 74 16.29 -6.12 11.86
C ARG A 74 17.71 -5.77 11.44
N PRO A 75 17.93 -5.11 10.29
CA PRO A 75 19.23 -4.54 9.96
C PRO A 75 19.62 -3.40 10.93
N LYS A 76 20.92 -3.10 10.99
CA LYS A 76 21.43 -1.94 11.73
C LYS A 76 20.79 -0.66 11.19
N MET A 77 20.27 0.18 12.09
CA MET A 77 19.74 1.49 11.72
C MET A 77 20.89 2.39 11.28
N THR A 78 20.86 2.82 10.01
CA THR A 78 21.80 3.79 9.46
C THR A 78 21.07 5.09 9.18
N PHE A 79 21.76 6.23 9.23
CA PHE A 79 21.15 7.54 8.96
C PHE A 79 20.36 7.58 7.64
N PRO A 80 20.83 7.02 6.50
CA PRO A 80 20.03 6.97 5.28
C PRO A 80 18.81 6.04 5.31
N ILE A 81 18.72 5.08 6.24
CA ILE A 81 17.50 4.30 6.46
C ILE A 81 16.54 5.09 7.35
N PHE A 82 17.04 5.68 8.43
CA PHE A 82 16.27 6.55 9.33
C PHE A 82 15.63 7.72 8.59
N ALA A 83 16.37 8.43 7.74
CA ALA A 83 15.84 9.52 6.91
C ALA A 83 14.75 9.07 5.92
N ARG A 84 14.81 7.82 5.41
CA ARG A 84 13.72 7.25 4.60
C ARG A 84 12.47 6.94 5.43
N ILE A 85 12.66 6.54 6.69
CA ILE A 85 11.55 6.25 7.62
C ILE A 85 10.84 7.55 8.01
N LEU A 86 11.59 8.62 8.33
CA LEU A 86 11.01 9.95 8.53
C LEU A 86 10.26 10.41 7.27
N ALA A 87 10.88 10.33 6.09
CA ALA A 87 10.19 10.67 4.85
C ALA A 87 8.95 9.80 4.56
N LEU A 88 8.89 8.55 5.04
CA LEU A 88 7.68 7.71 4.97
C LEU A 88 6.62 8.13 5.98
N GLY A 89 7.01 8.56 7.19
CA GLY A 89 6.13 9.20 8.17
C GLY A 89 5.54 10.50 7.60
N PHE A 90 6.37 11.30 6.94
CA PHE A 90 5.93 12.55 6.36
C PHE A 90 4.98 12.34 5.17
N LEU A 91 5.30 11.43 4.24
CA LEU A 91 4.59 11.30 2.96
C LEU A 91 3.14 10.81 3.08
N GLU A 92 2.83 9.90 4.01
CA GLU A 92 1.44 9.43 4.22
C GLU A 92 0.85 9.96 5.54
N PRO A 93 1.32 9.58 6.75
CA PRO A 93 0.75 10.03 8.01
C PRO A 93 0.51 11.54 8.15
N VAL A 94 1.41 12.37 7.59
CA VAL A 94 1.35 13.82 7.73
C VAL A 94 0.84 14.50 6.45
N LEU A 95 1.51 14.30 5.32
CA LEU A 95 1.22 15.00 4.08
C LEU A 95 -0.09 14.51 3.46
N ASP A 96 -0.21 13.22 3.15
CA ASP A 96 -1.43 12.67 2.56
C ASP A 96 -2.65 12.90 3.45
N GLN A 97 -2.63 12.43 4.70
CA GLN A 97 -3.84 12.47 5.55
C GLN A 97 -4.36 13.89 5.78
N ASN A 98 -3.47 14.87 6.04
CA ASN A 98 -3.92 16.24 6.30
C ASN A 98 -4.34 16.96 5.01
N LEU A 99 -3.59 16.81 3.91
CA LEU A 99 -4.00 17.39 2.62
C LEU A 99 -5.29 16.77 2.09
N TYR A 100 -5.51 15.48 2.33
CA TYR A 100 -6.74 14.77 2.03
C TYR A 100 -7.93 15.39 2.75
N TYR A 101 -7.85 15.56 4.07
CA TYR A 101 -8.95 16.12 4.86
C TYR A 101 -9.19 17.63 4.60
N VAL A 102 -8.14 18.42 4.35
CA VAL A 102 -8.29 19.81 3.92
C VAL A 102 -8.94 19.86 2.53
N GLY A 103 -8.46 19.07 1.58
CA GLY A 103 -9.03 18.95 0.24
C GLY A 103 -10.49 18.52 0.23
N LEU A 104 -10.87 17.56 1.08
CA LEU A 104 -12.24 17.11 1.30
C LEU A 104 -13.15 18.21 1.84
N LYS A 105 -12.66 19.05 2.77
CA LYS A 105 -13.39 20.21 3.30
C LYS A 105 -13.56 21.34 2.29
N LEU A 106 -12.59 21.54 1.40
CA LEU A 106 -12.58 22.64 0.41
C LEU A 106 -13.22 22.27 -0.94
N THR A 107 -13.63 21.01 -1.13
CA THR A 107 -14.27 20.52 -2.38
C THR A 107 -15.54 19.72 -2.06
N SER A 108 -15.57 18.42 -2.37
CA SER A 108 -16.69 17.53 -2.06
C SER A 108 -16.21 16.08 -1.95
N ALA A 109 -16.97 15.24 -1.23
CA ALA A 109 -16.67 13.80 -1.13
C ALA A 109 -16.60 13.11 -2.51
N THR A 110 -17.46 13.51 -3.47
CA THR A 110 -17.42 12.99 -4.83
C THR A 110 -16.13 13.36 -5.56
N PHE A 111 -15.71 14.63 -5.48
CA PHE A 111 -14.47 15.09 -6.12
C PHE A 111 -13.24 14.44 -5.48
N THR A 112 -13.18 14.39 -4.15
CA THR A 112 -12.15 13.65 -3.40
C THR A 112 -12.07 12.19 -3.82
N SER A 113 -13.22 11.52 -3.94
CA SER A 113 -13.30 10.13 -4.39
C SER A 113 -12.76 9.94 -5.81
N VAL A 114 -13.20 10.77 -6.77
CA VAL A 114 -12.63 10.81 -8.15
C VAL A 114 -11.12 10.98 -8.12
N THR A 115 -10.60 11.87 -7.27
CA THR A 115 -9.16 12.14 -7.21
C THR A 115 -8.42 10.91 -6.66
N ILE A 116 -8.86 10.28 -5.56
CA ILE A 116 -8.27 9.03 -5.02
C ILE A 116 -8.17 7.95 -6.09
N ASN A 117 -9.18 7.83 -6.97
CA ASN A 117 -9.19 6.82 -8.02
C ASN A 117 -8.06 6.98 -9.05
N ILE A 118 -7.39 8.14 -9.13
CA ILE A 118 -6.24 8.39 -10.00
C ILE A 118 -4.93 7.87 -9.36
N LEU A 119 -4.90 7.58 -8.06
CA LEU A 119 -3.76 7.01 -7.32
C LEU A 119 -3.06 5.83 -8.01
N PRO A 120 -3.75 4.84 -8.65
CA PRO A 120 -3.09 3.75 -9.35
C PRO A 120 -2.29 4.25 -10.57
N ALA A 121 -2.78 5.26 -11.30
CA ALA A 121 -2.06 5.88 -12.41
C ALA A 121 -0.87 6.72 -11.92
N VAL A 122 -1.04 7.56 -10.89
CA VAL A 122 0.08 8.35 -10.33
C VAL A 122 1.18 7.41 -9.81
N THR A 123 0.80 6.34 -9.13
CA THR A 123 1.74 5.31 -8.64
C THR A 123 2.40 4.56 -9.81
N PHE A 124 1.69 4.30 -10.90
CA PHE A 124 2.27 3.68 -12.10
C PHE A 124 3.29 4.60 -12.80
N ILE A 125 2.97 5.88 -12.96
CA ILE A 125 3.87 6.90 -13.53
C ILE A 125 5.12 7.03 -12.66
N MET A 126 4.96 7.17 -11.35
CA MET A 126 6.08 7.20 -10.40
C MET A 126 6.91 5.91 -10.45
N ALA A 127 6.27 4.73 -10.52
CA ALA A 127 6.98 3.46 -10.66
C ALA A 127 7.77 3.34 -11.96
N LEU A 128 7.36 4.00 -13.05
CA LEU A 128 8.14 4.10 -14.29
C LEU A 128 9.33 5.05 -14.14
N ILE A 129 9.12 6.26 -13.59
CA ILE A 129 10.17 7.26 -13.34
C ILE A 129 11.28 6.65 -12.48
N PHE A 130 10.91 6.01 -11.37
CA PHE A 130 11.83 5.35 -10.45
C PHE A 130 12.26 3.94 -10.89
N ARG A 131 11.92 3.51 -12.12
CA ARG A 131 12.32 2.22 -12.73
C ARG A 131 11.96 0.97 -11.89
N LEU A 132 10.92 1.06 -11.06
CA LEU A 132 10.34 -0.07 -10.33
C LEU A 132 9.46 -0.95 -11.22
N GLU A 133 8.84 -0.36 -12.24
CA GLU A 133 8.11 -1.07 -13.30
C GLU A 133 8.85 -0.85 -14.64
N ARG A 134 8.77 -1.82 -15.55
CA ARG A 134 9.23 -1.67 -16.95
C ARG A 134 8.10 -2.01 -17.90
N VAL A 135 7.65 -1.04 -18.68
CA VAL A 135 6.66 -1.26 -19.74
C VAL A 135 7.38 -1.63 -21.03
N ASN A 136 6.95 -2.74 -21.63
CA ASN A 136 7.37 -3.14 -22.98
C ASN A 136 6.10 -3.32 -23.82
N PHE A 137 5.77 -2.30 -24.62
CA PHE A 137 4.57 -2.27 -25.45
C PHE A 137 4.51 -3.40 -26.51
N LYS A 138 5.59 -4.14 -26.77
CA LYS A 138 5.55 -5.35 -27.61
C LYS A 138 4.99 -6.58 -26.87
N LYS A 139 4.77 -6.50 -25.56
CA LYS A 139 4.25 -7.60 -24.73
C LYS A 139 2.81 -7.31 -24.31
N VAL A 140 1.86 -8.16 -24.73
CA VAL A 140 0.43 -8.09 -24.40
C VAL A 140 0.16 -7.89 -22.90
N ARG A 141 0.89 -8.60 -22.02
CA ARG A 141 0.76 -8.42 -20.55
C ARG A 141 1.19 -7.04 -20.05
N SER A 142 2.14 -6.39 -20.72
CA SER A 142 2.55 -5.03 -20.37
C SER A 142 1.51 -4.01 -20.80
N ILE A 143 0.86 -4.22 -21.95
CA ILE A 143 -0.32 -3.44 -22.38
C ILE A 143 -1.46 -3.66 -21.38
N ALA A 144 -1.74 -4.91 -20.99
CA ALA A 144 -2.82 -5.23 -20.05
C ALA A 144 -2.68 -4.55 -18.67
N LYS A 145 -1.46 -4.29 -18.17
CA LYS A 145 -1.25 -3.46 -16.97
C LYS A 145 -1.71 -2.02 -17.17
N VAL A 146 -1.32 -1.40 -18.29
CA VAL A 146 -1.66 -0.01 -18.61
C VAL A 146 -3.17 0.12 -18.87
N VAL A 147 -3.69 -0.71 -19.78
CA VAL A 147 -5.12 -0.73 -20.14
C VAL A 147 -5.97 -1.09 -18.94
N GLY A 148 -5.59 -2.11 -18.15
CA GLY A 148 -6.29 -2.45 -16.91
C GLY A 148 -6.35 -1.29 -15.92
N THR A 149 -5.25 -0.57 -15.74
CA THR A 149 -5.21 0.63 -14.87
C THR A 149 -6.16 1.72 -15.38
N LEU A 150 -6.15 2.02 -16.69
CA LEU A 150 -7.06 2.99 -17.32
C LEU A 150 -8.53 2.57 -17.21
N VAL A 151 -8.83 1.28 -17.41
CA VAL A 151 -10.18 0.71 -17.27
C VAL A 151 -10.67 0.77 -15.83
N THR A 152 -9.80 0.51 -14.83
CA THR A 152 -10.17 0.67 -13.41
C THR A 152 -10.49 2.12 -13.09
N ILE A 153 -9.70 3.07 -13.58
CA ILE A 153 -9.92 4.52 -13.38
C ILE A 153 -11.22 4.96 -14.06
N GLY A 154 -11.45 4.57 -15.32
CA GLY A 154 -12.69 4.88 -16.04
C GLY A 154 -13.93 4.32 -15.34
N GLY A 155 -13.86 3.06 -14.88
CA GLY A 155 -14.92 2.45 -14.07
C GLY A 155 -15.18 3.20 -12.78
N ALA A 156 -14.13 3.60 -12.09
CA ALA A 156 -14.22 4.38 -10.87
C ALA A 156 -14.83 5.77 -11.09
N MET A 157 -14.46 6.47 -12.16
CA MET A 157 -15.08 7.73 -12.56
C MET A 157 -16.57 7.56 -12.88
N VAL A 158 -16.95 6.54 -13.66
CA VAL A 158 -18.36 6.20 -13.95
C VAL A 158 -19.13 5.92 -12.66
N MET A 159 -18.54 5.17 -11.72
CA MET A 159 -19.14 4.85 -10.42
C MET A 159 -19.49 6.11 -9.62
N THR A 160 -18.62 7.13 -9.66
CA THR A 160 -18.76 8.37 -8.88
C THR A 160 -19.56 9.47 -9.56
N LEU A 161 -19.50 9.58 -10.89
CA LEU A 161 -20.03 10.73 -11.64
C LEU A 161 -21.35 10.42 -12.36
N TYR A 162 -21.59 9.17 -12.78
CA TYR A 162 -22.78 8.82 -13.54
C TYR A 162 -23.93 8.36 -12.61
N LYS A 163 -24.79 9.30 -12.21
CA LYS A 163 -26.05 8.99 -11.51
C LYS A 163 -27.13 8.59 -12.51
N GLY A 164 -27.05 7.34 -12.98
CA GLY A 164 -28.15 6.68 -13.72
C GLY A 164 -29.35 6.35 -12.81
N PRO A 165 -30.39 5.66 -13.33
CA PRO A 165 -31.58 5.32 -12.55
C PRO A 165 -31.25 4.50 -11.30
N ILE A 166 -32.10 4.63 -10.27
CA ILE A 166 -32.04 3.85 -9.03
C ILE A 166 -32.32 2.38 -9.33
N VAL A 167 -31.55 1.48 -8.73
CA VAL A 167 -31.72 0.03 -8.88
C VAL A 167 -32.01 -0.58 -7.51
N ASP A 168 -33.26 -1.01 -7.30
CA ASP A 168 -33.69 -1.70 -6.07
C ASP A 168 -33.16 -3.14 -6.04
N ILE A 169 -31.94 -3.31 -5.52
CA ILE A 169 -31.30 -4.63 -5.36
C ILE A 169 -31.85 -5.37 -4.13
N PHE A 170 -32.17 -4.65 -3.06
CA PHE A 170 -32.73 -5.21 -1.82
C PHE A 170 -34.25 -5.01 -1.79
N HIS A 171 -35.00 -6.07 -2.06
CA HIS A 171 -36.46 -6.05 -2.00
C HIS A 171 -36.96 -5.84 -0.56
N GLY A 172 -37.36 -4.61 -0.25
CA GLY A 172 -38.29 -4.31 0.83
C GLY A 172 -37.69 -3.61 2.06
N GLN A 173 -37.53 -2.28 1.98
CA GLN A 173 -37.88 -1.38 3.08
C GLN A 173 -37.98 0.09 2.62
N GLY A 174 -39.08 0.76 2.99
CA GLY A 174 -39.19 2.23 3.08
C GLY A 174 -38.97 3.06 1.80
N ARG A 175 -40.03 3.35 1.05
CA ARG A 175 -40.06 4.46 0.07
C ARG A 175 -40.02 5.82 0.79
N HIS A 176 -38.85 6.23 1.27
CA HIS A 176 -38.61 7.61 1.72
C HIS A 176 -37.61 8.31 0.81
N ALA A 177 -38.11 9.27 0.03
CA ALA A 177 -37.30 10.17 -0.79
C ALA A 177 -36.58 11.20 0.10
N ALA A 178 -35.61 10.74 0.89
CA ALA A 178 -34.69 11.62 1.59
C ALA A 178 -33.64 12.14 0.60
N HIS A 179 -33.99 13.20 -0.13
CA HIS A 179 -33.08 13.85 -1.08
C HIS A 179 -32.00 14.70 -0.35
N GLN A 180 -31.28 14.09 0.59
CA GLN A 180 -30.09 14.67 1.22
C GLN A 180 -28.85 14.34 0.41
N SER A 181 -28.82 14.84 -0.83
CA SER A 181 -27.56 15.21 -1.44
C SER A 181 -26.98 16.38 -0.63
N SER A 182 -26.14 16.08 0.37
CA SER A 182 -25.30 17.06 1.06
C SER A 182 -24.16 17.54 0.14
N GLY A 183 -24.54 18.02 -1.05
CA GLY A 183 -23.70 18.86 -1.88
C GLY A 183 -23.68 20.24 -1.27
N SER A 184 -22.76 20.47 -0.34
CA SER A 184 -22.29 21.82 -0.07
C SER A 184 -21.63 22.31 -1.36
N GLU A 185 -22.32 23.14 -2.14
CA GLU A 185 -21.69 23.92 -3.20
C GLU A 185 -20.61 24.77 -2.53
N SER A 186 -19.36 24.40 -2.76
CA SER A 186 -18.21 25.17 -2.28
C SER A 186 -18.20 26.50 -3.02
N SER A 187 -18.28 27.61 -2.28
CA SER A 187 -17.99 28.94 -2.81
C SER A 187 -16.73 28.90 -3.71
N ASP A 188 -16.84 29.42 -4.94
CA ASP A 188 -15.84 29.26 -6.01
C ASP A 188 -14.41 29.66 -5.61
N GLN A 189 -14.26 30.50 -4.58
CA GLN A 189 -12.98 31.00 -4.09
C GLN A 189 -12.00 29.94 -3.56
N HIS A 190 -12.45 28.71 -3.21
CA HIS A 190 -11.58 27.71 -2.58
C HIS A 190 -11.43 26.37 -3.32
N TRP A 191 -12.21 26.12 -4.37
CA TRP A 191 -12.15 24.87 -5.14
C TRP A 191 -10.76 24.57 -5.73
N VAL A 192 -10.06 25.60 -6.25
CA VAL A 192 -8.70 25.45 -6.81
C VAL A 192 -7.71 25.01 -5.75
N LEU A 193 -7.74 25.65 -4.56
CA LEU A 193 -6.89 25.29 -3.44
C LEU A 193 -7.18 23.84 -2.99
N GLY A 194 -8.45 23.50 -2.78
CA GLY A 194 -8.85 22.14 -2.41
C GLY A 194 -8.40 21.08 -3.41
N THR A 195 -8.47 21.38 -4.72
CA THR A 195 -7.96 20.52 -5.79
C THR A 195 -6.45 20.32 -5.69
N LEU A 196 -5.67 21.39 -5.45
CA LEU A 196 -4.23 21.32 -5.26
C LEU A 196 -3.85 20.49 -4.02
N MET A 197 -4.61 20.60 -2.92
CA MET A 197 -4.39 19.77 -1.73
C MET A 197 -4.64 18.29 -2.03
N LEU A 198 -5.75 17.94 -2.70
CA LEU A 198 -6.04 16.55 -3.07
C LEU A 198 -4.99 15.94 -4.01
N LEU A 199 -4.54 16.70 -5.01
CA LEU A 199 -3.43 16.27 -5.89
C LEU A 199 -2.14 16.07 -5.09
N GLY A 200 -1.83 16.96 -4.15
CA GLY A 200 -0.68 16.83 -3.24
C GLY A 200 -0.77 15.58 -2.36
N SER A 201 -1.96 15.26 -1.84
CA SER A 201 -2.22 14.05 -1.05
C SER A 201 -1.90 12.79 -1.87
N ILE A 202 -2.45 12.65 -3.08
CA ILE A 202 -2.24 11.47 -3.93
C ILE A 202 -0.79 11.32 -4.36
N VAL A 203 -0.11 12.42 -4.67
CA VAL A 203 1.34 12.39 -4.96
C VAL A 203 2.13 11.97 -3.72
N GLY A 204 1.73 12.42 -2.52
CA GLY A 204 2.26 11.96 -1.23
C GLY A 204 2.08 10.45 -1.03
N TRP A 205 0.85 9.95 -1.16
CA TRP A 205 0.53 8.53 -0.97
C TRP A 205 1.17 7.62 -2.03
N SER A 206 1.19 8.04 -3.30
CA SER A 206 1.99 7.38 -4.35
C SER A 206 3.47 7.37 -3.99
N GLY A 207 4.02 8.51 -3.57
CA GLY A 207 5.42 8.66 -3.15
C GLY A 207 5.76 7.73 -1.99
N PHE A 208 4.86 7.60 -1.01
CA PHE A 208 4.97 6.65 0.09
C PHE A 208 5.10 5.21 -0.44
N PHE A 209 4.23 4.74 -1.33
CA PHE A 209 4.31 3.37 -1.88
C PHE A 209 5.63 3.11 -2.62
N ILE A 210 6.11 4.08 -3.40
CA ILE A 210 7.40 3.98 -4.09
C ILE A 210 8.57 3.94 -3.09
N LEU A 211 8.59 4.86 -2.11
CA LEU A 211 9.66 4.93 -1.11
C LEU A 211 9.65 3.71 -0.18
N GLN A 212 8.48 3.16 0.16
CA GLN A 212 8.35 1.95 0.96
C GLN A 212 8.93 0.75 0.20
N SER A 213 8.69 0.66 -1.12
CA SER A 213 9.31 -0.37 -1.98
C SER A 213 10.84 -0.31 -2.01
N PHE A 214 11.44 0.88 -1.97
CA PHE A 214 12.90 1.02 -1.85
C PHE A 214 13.41 0.75 -0.43
N THR A 215 12.66 1.16 0.59
CA THR A 215 13.05 1.00 1.99
C THR A 215 13.02 -0.46 2.41
N LEU A 216 11.99 -1.22 2.01
CA LEU A 216 11.86 -2.66 2.26
C LEU A 216 12.97 -3.52 1.62
N LYS A 217 13.66 -3.02 0.58
CA LYS A 217 14.85 -3.68 0.01
C LYS A 217 16.09 -3.53 0.89
N LYS A 218 16.14 -2.50 1.75
CA LYS A 218 17.26 -2.19 2.67
C LYS A 218 16.94 -2.52 4.12
N TYR A 219 15.66 -2.57 4.47
CA TYR A 219 15.12 -2.88 5.78
C TYR A 219 13.96 -3.89 5.64
N PRO A 220 14.26 -5.18 5.38
CA PRO A 220 13.27 -6.22 5.09
C PRO A 220 12.63 -6.79 6.36
N ALA A 221 12.11 -5.90 7.21
CA ALA A 221 11.45 -6.21 8.48
C ALA A 221 10.15 -5.38 8.54
N GLU A 222 9.06 -5.94 8.00
CA GLU A 222 7.82 -5.23 7.71
C GLU A 222 7.08 -4.71 8.95
N LEU A 223 7.01 -5.46 10.04
CA LEU A 223 6.35 -5.00 11.28
C LEU A 223 7.16 -3.87 11.92
N SER A 224 8.48 -3.99 11.91
CA SER A 224 9.40 -3.00 12.46
C SER A 224 9.39 -1.73 11.62
N LEU A 225 9.39 -1.84 10.28
CA LEU A 225 9.22 -0.68 9.41
C LEU A 225 7.87 0.00 9.67
N THR A 226 6.79 -0.77 9.79
CA THR A 226 5.45 -0.24 10.10
C THR A 226 5.43 0.53 11.42
N ALA A 227 5.93 -0.08 12.51
CA ALA A 227 6.02 0.58 13.80
C ALA A 227 6.86 1.87 13.74
N LEU A 228 7.99 1.86 13.01
CA LEU A 228 8.85 3.03 12.86
C LEU A 228 8.21 4.15 12.01
N ILE A 229 7.43 3.82 10.98
CA ILE A 229 6.63 4.78 10.21
C ILE A 229 5.55 5.39 11.10
N CYS A 230 4.84 4.58 11.91
CA CYS A 230 3.83 5.10 12.84
C CYS A 230 4.44 5.97 13.95
N VAL A 231 5.65 5.65 14.46
CA VAL A 231 6.39 6.54 15.37
C VAL A 231 6.74 7.86 14.69
N ALA A 232 7.29 7.84 13.47
CA ALA A 232 7.62 9.05 12.73
C ALA A 232 6.37 9.91 12.47
N GLY A 233 5.29 9.31 11.96
CA GLY A 233 4.01 9.97 11.74
C GLY A 233 3.36 10.50 13.02
N THR A 234 3.55 9.84 14.17
CA THR A 234 3.11 10.35 15.48
C THR A 234 3.88 11.62 15.85
N VAL A 235 5.21 11.61 15.75
CA VAL A 235 6.07 12.75 16.12
C VAL A 235 5.84 13.93 15.17
N GLU A 236 5.96 13.71 13.87
CA GLU A 236 5.81 14.74 12.83
C GLU A 236 4.37 15.26 12.77
N GLY A 237 3.37 14.37 12.88
CA GLY A 237 1.97 14.74 12.96
C GLY A 237 1.63 15.54 14.22
N SER A 238 2.28 15.26 15.36
CA SER A 238 2.12 16.05 16.57
C SER A 238 2.66 17.46 16.41
N ILE A 239 3.84 17.61 15.77
CA ILE A 239 4.42 18.93 15.46
C ILE A 239 3.46 19.73 14.56
N VAL A 240 2.95 19.13 13.48
CA VAL A 240 1.97 19.81 12.60
C VAL A 240 0.67 20.15 13.35
N THR A 241 0.17 19.24 14.19
CA THR A 241 -1.04 19.48 14.98
C THR A 241 -0.86 20.66 15.94
N LEU A 242 0.27 20.76 16.65
CA LEU A 242 0.56 21.88 17.56
C LEU A 242 0.76 23.23 16.83
N ILE A 243 1.17 23.21 15.56
CA ILE A 243 1.30 24.42 14.73
C ILE A 243 -0.08 24.89 14.23
N MET A 244 -0.91 23.95 13.77
CA MET A 244 -2.23 24.24 13.19
C MET A 244 -3.31 24.49 14.25
N GLU A 245 -3.28 23.75 15.36
CA GLU A 245 -4.26 23.80 16.44
C GLU A 245 -3.57 24.26 17.73
N ARG A 246 -3.67 25.56 18.01
CA ARG A 246 -3.04 26.20 19.18
C ARG A 246 -3.79 25.97 20.49
N ASP A 247 -5.07 25.61 20.43
CA ASP A 247 -5.83 25.26 21.62
C ASP A 247 -5.56 23.79 21.99
N LEU A 248 -4.99 23.55 23.16
CA LEU A 248 -4.70 22.20 23.64
C LEU A 248 -5.96 21.40 23.98
N SER A 249 -7.15 22.03 24.06
CA SER A 249 -8.42 21.33 24.31
C SER A 249 -8.74 20.27 23.25
N VAL A 250 -8.28 20.47 22.00
CA VAL A 250 -8.55 19.53 20.89
C VAL A 250 -7.95 18.14 21.11
N TRP A 251 -6.89 18.05 21.93
CA TRP A 251 -6.21 16.80 22.27
C TRP A 251 -7.01 15.92 23.25
N VAL A 252 -8.06 16.46 23.88
CA VAL A 252 -8.87 15.73 24.85
C VAL A 252 -9.85 14.78 24.13
N ILE A 253 -9.40 13.56 23.91
CA ILE A 253 -10.26 12.46 23.46
C ILE A 253 -10.99 11.86 24.67
N GLY A 254 -12.33 11.93 24.65
CA GLY A 254 -13.18 11.27 25.63
C GLY A 254 -13.36 9.78 25.36
N TRP A 255 -13.84 9.04 26.37
CA TRP A 255 -14.21 7.62 26.29
C TRP A 255 -15.52 7.41 25.51
N ASP A 256 -15.52 7.86 24.26
CA ASP A 256 -16.67 7.84 23.36
C ASP A 256 -16.26 7.33 21.95
N SER A 257 -17.13 7.52 20.96
CA SER A 257 -16.88 7.12 19.57
C SER A 257 -15.59 7.70 18.96
N ARG A 258 -15.08 8.84 19.47
CA ARG A 258 -13.78 9.42 19.09
C ARG A 258 -12.61 8.49 19.43
N LEU A 259 -12.60 7.91 20.64
CA LEU A 259 -11.62 6.91 21.03
C LEU A 259 -11.78 5.63 20.20
N LEU A 260 -13.02 5.17 19.98
CA LEU A 260 -13.28 4.01 19.11
C LEU A 260 -12.74 4.24 17.68
N ALA A 261 -12.87 5.45 17.14
CA ALA A 261 -12.33 5.80 15.83
C ALA A 261 -10.80 5.82 15.80
N ALA A 262 -10.15 6.43 16.78
CA ALA A 262 -8.69 6.39 16.92
C ALA A 262 -8.19 4.94 17.03
N VAL A 263 -8.87 4.09 17.82
CA VAL A 263 -8.52 2.68 17.98
C VAL A 263 -8.73 1.90 16.68
N TYR A 264 -9.90 1.99 16.06
CA TYR A 264 -10.22 1.28 14.82
C TYR A 264 -9.26 1.67 13.69
N THR A 265 -9.11 2.98 13.44
CA THR A 265 -8.25 3.47 12.34
C THR A 265 -6.77 3.22 12.62
N GLY A 266 -6.35 3.25 13.88
CA GLY A 266 -4.97 2.92 14.27
C GLY A 266 -4.65 1.46 14.07
N VAL A 267 -5.49 0.55 14.56
CA VAL A 267 -5.30 -0.90 14.39
C VAL A 267 -5.41 -1.33 12.93
N ILE A 268 -6.51 -0.96 12.26
CA ILE A 268 -6.86 -1.49 10.94
C ILE A 268 -6.19 -0.66 9.84
N CYS A 269 -6.45 0.65 9.81
CA CYS A 269 -6.07 1.52 8.69
C CYS A 269 -4.62 2.00 8.73
N SER A 270 -3.89 1.83 9.85
CA SER A 270 -2.45 2.12 9.93
C SER A 270 -1.62 0.89 10.26
N GLY A 271 -1.82 0.27 11.43
CA GLY A 271 -0.99 -0.84 11.88
C GLY A 271 -1.07 -2.06 10.95
N LEU A 272 -2.26 -2.64 10.77
CA LEU A 272 -2.46 -3.78 9.90
C LEU A 272 -2.27 -3.41 8.42
N ALA A 273 -2.77 -2.24 8.02
CA ALA A 273 -2.63 -1.71 6.66
C ALA A 273 -1.17 -1.59 6.19
N TYR A 274 -0.32 -0.90 6.94
CA TYR A 274 1.06 -0.64 6.56
C TYR A 274 1.89 -1.91 6.53
N TYR A 275 1.59 -2.84 7.43
CA TYR A 275 2.19 -4.16 7.45
C TYR A 275 1.76 -4.99 6.23
N ILE A 276 0.46 -5.17 5.99
CA ILE A 276 -0.06 -5.94 4.85
C ILE A 276 0.43 -5.35 3.53
N GLN A 277 0.28 -4.04 3.34
CA GLN A 277 0.72 -3.40 2.11
C GLN A 277 2.24 -3.46 1.95
N GLY A 278 3.01 -3.36 3.04
CA GLY A 278 4.46 -3.56 3.01
C GLY A 278 4.86 -4.96 2.51
N VAL A 279 4.25 -6.01 3.07
CA VAL A 279 4.44 -7.40 2.63
C VAL A 279 4.09 -7.55 1.15
N VAL A 280 2.92 -7.05 0.72
CA VAL A 280 2.47 -7.16 -0.68
C VAL A 280 3.31 -6.29 -1.63
N ILE A 281 3.84 -5.14 -1.21
CA ILE A 281 4.79 -4.33 -2.00
C ILE A 281 6.10 -5.10 -2.20
N ARG A 282 6.60 -5.79 -1.17
CA ARG A 282 7.82 -6.61 -1.29
C ARG A 282 7.61 -7.79 -2.23
N GLU A 283 6.44 -8.43 -2.17
CA GLU A 283 6.10 -9.58 -3.02
C GLU A 283 5.73 -9.20 -4.46
N ARG A 284 4.85 -8.19 -4.67
CA ARG A 284 4.17 -7.86 -5.95
C ARG A 284 4.47 -6.46 -6.52
N GLY A 285 5.08 -5.58 -5.73
CA GLY A 285 5.40 -4.19 -6.09
C GLY A 285 4.25 -3.19 -5.86
N PRO A 286 4.55 -1.88 -5.81
CA PRO A 286 3.61 -0.85 -5.37
C PRO A 286 2.38 -0.71 -6.27
N VAL A 287 2.56 -0.77 -7.60
CA VAL A 287 1.47 -0.74 -8.59
C VAL A 287 0.40 -1.81 -8.32
N PHE A 288 0.81 -3.00 -7.87
CA PHE A 288 -0.13 -4.09 -7.58
C PHE A 288 -0.96 -3.78 -6.33
N VAL A 289 -0.39 -3.13 -5.32
CA VAL A 289 -1.15 -2.70 -4.14
C VAL A 289 -2.15 -1.62 -4.52
N THR A 290 -1.71 -0.59 -5.24
CA THR A 290 -2.58 0.55 -5.56
C THR A 290 -3.72 0.19 -6.51
N SER A 291 -3.58 -0.81 -7.39
CA SER A 291 -4.70 -1.21 -8.27
C SER A 291 -5.95 -1.71 -7.54
N PHE A 292 -5.86 -2.07 -6.24
CA PHE A 292 -7.01 -2.51 -5.45
C PHE A 292 -7.76 -1.33 -4.80
N THR A 293 -7.23 -0.10 -4.76
CA THR A 293 -7.89 0.99 -4.00
C THR A 293 -9.29 1.35 -4.51
N PRO A 294 -9.63 1.26 -5.80
CA PRO A 294 -11.01 1.51 -6.25
C PRO A 294 -12.02 0.45 -5.77
N LEU A 295 -11.59 -0.74 -5.32
CA LEU A 295 -12.51 -1.70 -4.66
C LEU A 295 -13.04 -1.15 -3.32
N CYS A 296 -12.29 -0.29 -2.63
CA CYS A 296 -12.76 0.34 -1.40
C CYS A 296 -14.08 1.10 -1.65
N MET A 297 -14.21 1.78 -2.80
CA MET A 297 -15.46 2.45 -3.17
C MET A 297 -16.61 1.47 -3.35
N ILE A 298 -16.40 0.34 -4.04
CA ILE A 298 -17.44 -0.68 -4.25
C ILE A 298 -17.95 -1.19 -2.89
N ILE A 299 -17.02 -1.54 -1.99
CA ILE A 299 -17.36 -2.03 -0.65
C ILE A 299 -18.07 -0.93 0.14
N THR A 300 -17.58 0.32 0.07
CA THR A 300 -18.19 1.46 0.76
C THR A 300 -19.61 1.76 0.27
N ALA A 301 -19.88 1.70 -1.03
CA ALA A 301 -21.22 1.89 -1.59
C ALA A 301 -22.19 0.77 -1.17
N ILE A 302 -21.72 -0.49 -1.13
CA ILE A 302 -22.52 -1.61 -0.63
C ILE A 302 -22.83 -1.44 0.87
N LEU A 303 -21.82 -1.06 1.68
CA LEU A 303 -22.02 -0.81 3.11
C LEU A 303 -22.90 0.41 3.38
N GLY A 304 -22.78 1.49 2.61
CA GLY A 304 -23.67 2.66 2.68
C GLY A 304 -25.12 2.28 2.35
N SER A 305 -25.33 1.45 1.33
CA SER A 305 -26.67 0.96 1.00
C SER A 305 -27.27 0.08 2.11
N ILE A 306 -26.49 -0.81 2.73
CA ILE A 306 -26.98 -1.71 3.79
C ILE A 306 -27.18 -0.97 5.13
N VAL A 307 -26.26 -0.08 5.52
CA VAL A 307 -26.23 0.52 6.87
C VAL A 307 -26.93 1.88 6.93
N LEU A 308 -26.89 2.67 5.85
CA LEU A 308 -27.49 4.01 5.77
C LEU A 308 -28.74 4.05 4.86
N ALA A 309 -29.17 2.92 4.29
CA ALA A 309 -30.24 2.84 3.29
C ALA A 309 -29.99 3.71 2.04
N GLU A 310 -28.72 3.92 1.67
CA GLU A 310 -28.36 4.69 0.47
C GLU A 310 -28.77 3.96 -0.83
N GLN A 311 -29.31 4.72 -1.77
CA GLN A 311 -29.80 4.19 -3.05
C GLN A 311 -28.63 3.91 -4.02
N ILE A 312 -28.53 2.67 -4.49
CA ILE A 312 -27.56 2.28 -5.51
C ILE A 312 -28.08 2.74 -6.88
N HIS A 313 -27.24 3.50 -7.60
CA HIS A 313 -27.55 4.01 -8.93
C HIS A 313 -26.93 3.10 -10.00
N LEU A 314 -27.51 3.05 -11.20
CA LEU A 314 -27.03 2.21 -12.30
C LEU A 314 -25.53 2.42 -12.63
N GLY A 315 -25.04 3.66 -12.56
CA GLY A 315 -23.62 3.95 -12.78
C GLY A 315 -22.70 3.38 -11.73
N SER A 316 -23.17 3.17 -10.49
CA SER A 316 -22.41 2.46 -9.46
C SER A 316 -22.20 0.99 -9.84
N ILE A 317 -23.20 0.34 -10.44
CA ILE A 317 -23.11 -1.05 -10.94
C ILE A 317 -22.18 -1.13 -12.14
N ILE A 318 -22.38 -0.28 -13.16
CA ILE A 318 -21.54 -0.24 -14.37
C ILE A 318 -20.07 0.05 -13.98
N GLY A 319 -19.85 1.03 -13.11
CA GLY A 319 -18.52 1.38 -12.62
C GLY A 319 -17.84 0.25 -11.86
N ALA A 320 -18.57 -0.46 -10.99
CA ALA A 320 -18.06 -1.64 -10.28
C ALA A 320 -17.62 -2.75 -11.24
N ILE A 321 -18.38 -3.02 -12.30
CA ILE A 321 -18.02 -4.01 -13.34
C ILE A 321 -16.70 -3.61 -14.02
N PHE A 322 -16.56 -2.33 -14.43
CA PHE A 322 -15.31 -1.84 -15.02
C PHE A 322 -14.11 -1.88 -14.05
N ILE A 323 -14.30 -1.56 -12.77
CA ILE A 323 -13.24 -1.70 -11.74
C ILE A 323 -12.76 -3.16 -11.65
N VAL A 324 -13.69 -4.13 -11.59
CA VAL A 324 -13.34 -5.56 -11.50
C VAL A 324 -12.63 -6.04 -12.77
N MET A 325 -13.09 -5.65 -13.95
CA MET A 325 -12.41 -5.97 -15.22
C MET A 325 -11.02 -5.35 -15.31
N GLY A 326 -10.87 -4.08 -14.94
CA GLY A 326 -9.59 -3.37 -14.94
C GLY A 326 -8.58 -4.00 -13.98
N LEU A 327 -9.02 -4.32 -12.75
CA LEU A 327 -8.21 -5.03 -11.77
C LEU A 327 -7.77 -6.41 -12.30
N TYR A 328 -8.68 -7.19 -12.89
CA TYR A 328 -8.34 -8.48 -13.51
C TYR A 328 -7.24 -8.35 -14.57
N LEU A 329 -7.31 -7.33 -15.43
CA LEU A 329 -6.29 -7.07 -16.45
C LEU A 329 -4.92 -6.69 -15.85
N VAL A 330 -4.88 -5.86 -14.80
CA VAL A 330 -3.64 -5.52 -14.07
C VAL A 330 -3.03 -6.78 -13.42
N VAL A 331 -3.87 -7.56 -12.74
CA VAL A 331 -3.50 -8.81 -12.06
C VAL A 331 -2.94 -9.83 -13.06
N TRP A 332 -3.65 -10.08 -14.16
CA TRP A 332 -3.21 -10.98 -15.23
C TRP A 332 -1.92 -10.51 -15.89
N GLY A 333 -1.78 -9.20 -16.09
CA GLY A 333 -0.55 -8.57 -16.58
C GLY A 333 0.66 -8.80 -15.66
N LYS A 334 0.46 -8.78 -14.34
CA LYS A 334 1.48 -9.03 -13.30
C LYS A 334 1.77 -10.52 -13.04
N ALA A 335 0.83 -11.42 -13.32
CA ALA A 335 0.83 -12.80 -12.83
C ALA A 335 2.09 -13.64 -13.17
N LYS A 336 2.84 -13.31 -14.24
CA LYS A 336 4.04 -14.06 -14.67
C LYS A 336 5.38 -13.34 -14.46
N ASP A 337 5.41 -12.11 -13.92
CA ASP A 337 6.68 -11.39 -13.67
C ASP A 337 7.56 -12.07 -12.61
N HIS A 338 6.94 -12.90 -11.75
CA HIS A 338 7.62 -13.64 -10.69
C HIS A 338 8.32 -14.93 -11.17
N ILE A 339 8.02 -15.41 -12.39
CA ILE A 339 8.61 -16.66 -12.91
C ILE A 339 10.02 -16.40 -13.51
N ASN A 340 10.35 -15.15 -13.81
CA ASN A 340 11.61 -14.77 -14.48
C ASN A 340 12.66 -14.14 -13.55
N LYS A 341 12.51 -14.25 -12.21
CA LYS A 341 13.62 -14.00 -11.28
C LYS A 341 14.29 -15.35 -10.97
N PRO A 342 15.47 -15.66 -11.53
CA PRO A 342 16.21 -16.83 -11.07
C PRO A 342 16.59 -16.63 -9.60
N THR A 343 16.31 -17.63 -8.78
CA THR A 343 16.71 -17.69 -7.37
C THR A 343 18.22 -17.91 -7.26
N ASN A 344 19.01 -16.89 -7.59
CA ASN A 344 20.43 -16.85 -7.26
C ASN A 344 20.59 -16.41 -5.79
N GLN A 345 20.11 -17.28 -4.89
CA GLN A 345 20.42 -17.24 -3.47
C GLN A 345 21.46 -18.33 -3.19
N LYS A 346 22.61 -18.26 -3.87
CA LYS A 346 23.80 -18.95 -3.39
C LYS A 346 24.25 -18.24 -2.12
N SER A 347 24.20 -18.96 -1.01
CA SER A 347 24.78 -18.54 0.27
C SER A 347 26.23 -18.14 0.06
N GLY A 348 26.69 -17.11 0.76
CA GLY A 348 28.07 -16.63 0.65
C GLY A 348 29.06 -17.67 1.17
N ALA A 349 29.79 -18.31 0.26
CA ALA A 349 31.12 -18.81 0.54
C ALA A 349 32.12 -17.64 0.39
N ALA A 350 33.22 -17.69 1.14
CA ALA A 350 34.09 -16.53 1.37
C ALA A 350 34.68 -15.93 0.09
N THR A 351 34.78 -14.60 0.09
CA THR A 351 35.63 -13.86 -0.85
C THR A 351 37.07 -13.92 -0.33
N GLU A 352 37.87 -14.87 -0.84
CA GLU A 352 39.32 -14.72 -0.79
C GLU A 352 39.78 -13.90 -2.00
N LEU A 353 40.63 -12.91 -1.75
CA LEU A 353 41.21 -12.02 -2.75
C LEU A 353 42.58 -12.57 -3.19
N PRO A 354 42.92 -12.55 -4.48
CA PRO A 354 44.26 -12.89 -4.93
C PRO A 354 45.23 -11.75 -4.59
N ILE A 355 46.32 -12.07 -3.88
CA ILE A 355 47.46 -11.16 -3.69
C ILE A 355 48.43 -11.37 -4.86
N THR A 356 48.86 -10.28 -5.50
CA THR A 356 49.86 -10.25 -6.58
C THR A 356 51.14 -9.51 -6.15
N ALA A 357 52.21 -9.70 -6.95
CA ALA A 357 53.59 -9.17 -6.81
C ALA A 357 54.53 -10.04 -5.92
N GLU A 358 55.79 -10.33 -6.28
CA GLU A 358 56.66 -9.84 -7.38
C GLU A 358 57.78 -10.88 -7.77
N PRO A 359 58.87 -10.63 -8.56
CA PRO A 359 59.26 -11.54 -9.67
C PRO A 359 60.74 -12.06 -9.67
N GLU A 360 61.16 -12.63 -10.82
CA GLU A 360 62.53 -13.08 -11.21
C GLU A 360 63.06 -14.39 -10.53
N THR A 361 63.90 -15.26 -11.15
CA THR A 361 64.54 -15.29 -12.49
C THR A 361 64.76 -16.74 -13.01
N THR A 362 64.91 -16.86 -14.33
CA THR A 362 65.52 -17.91 -15.19
C THR A 362 66.39 -19.02 -14.56
N THR A 363 66.20 -20.30 -14.99
CA THR A 363 67.22 -21.14 -15.70
C THR A 363 66.67 -22.50 -16.16
N THR A 364 67.03 -22.91 -17.38
CA THR A 364 66.73 -24.19 -18.05
C THR A 364 67.64 -25.36 -17.63
N ALA A 365 67.11 -26.58 -17.54
CA ALA A 365 67.91 -27.81 -17.72
C ALA A 365 67.05 -28.99 -18.22
N VAL A 366 67.63 -29.78 -19.12
CA VAL A 366 67.07 -31.01 -19.70
C VAL A 366 67.71 -32.22 -19.03
N ALA A 367 66.94 -33.27 -18.70
CA ALA A 367 67.44 -34.63 -18.54
C ALA A 367 66.30 -35.66 -18.60
N ALA A 368 66.57 -36.82 -19.22
CA ALA A 368 65.69 -37.98 -19.21
C ALA A 368 66.52 -39.23 -18.89
N GLU A 369 66.04 -40.09 -17.99
CA GLU A 369 66.30 -41.53 -17.84
C GLU A 369 65.45 -42.00 -16.62
N ARG A 370 64.67 -43.10 -16.58
CA ARG A 370 64.77 -44.52 -17.00
C ARG A 370 65.23 -45.44 -15.85
N CYS A 371 64.61 -46.62 -15.75
CA CYS A 371 64.82 -47.70 -14.75
C CYS A 371 64.33 -47.44 -13.30
N SER A 372 63.85 -48.44 -12.54
CA SER A 372 63.38 -49.79 -12.89
C SER A 372 62.49 -50.40 -11.78
N SER A 373 61.63 -51.33 -12.19
CA SER A 373 60.97 -52.42 -11.45
C SER A 373 61.54 -52.85 -10.09
N LYS A 374 60.65 -53.11 -9.10
CA LYS A 374 60.59 -54.42 -8.40
C LYS A 374 59.35 -54.63 -7.50
N ALA A 375 58.72 -55.79 -7.68
CA ALA A 375 57.81 -56.51 -6.77
C ALA A 375 57.71 -57.99 -7.27
N PRO A 376 57.08 -58.94 -6.55
CA PRO A 376 56.83 -59.04 -5.11
C PRO A 376 57.97 -59.93 -4.52
N PRO A 377 57.84 -61.12 -3.86
CA PRO A 377 56.71 -61.90 -3.28
C PRO A 377 56.54 -61.63 -1.76
N ALA A 378 55.62 -62.25 -1.00
CA ALA A 378 54.65 -63.33 -1.26
C ALA A 378 53.27 -62.98 -0.66
#